data_AF-A0A2T4J170-F1
#
_entry.id   AF-A0A2T4J170-F1
#
_cell.length_a   1.000
_cell.length_b   1.000
_cell.length_c   1.000
_cell.angle_alpha   90.00
_cell.angle_beta   90.00
_cell.angle_gamma   90.00
#
_symmetry.space_group_name_H-M   'P 1'
#
loop_
_entity.id
_entity.type
_entity.pdbx_description
1 polymer ?
#
loop_
_entity_poly.entity_id
_entity_poly.type
_entity_poly.pdbx_seq_one_letter_code
_entity_poly.pdbx_strand_id
1 'polypeptide(L)' 'MPAWYRYVTQRGLQMTDERDKASNDANDFVVRRLVKETGITEGQAIELVGFLGPHNWSSLVREAHLLKKP' A
#
# COMPACT_ATOMS: atom_id res chain seq x y z
N MET A 1 9.12 -40.77 16.89
CA MET A 1 8.82 -39.42 16.35
C MET A 1 9.95 -39.05 15.39
N PRO A 2 9.74 -39.17 14.07
CA PRO A 2 10.82 -39.01 13.09
C PRO A 2 11.21 -37.53 12.89
N ALA A 3 12.50 -37.28 12.66
CA ALA A 3 13.13 -35.95 12.64
C ALA A 3 12.66 -35.02 11.50
N TRP A 4 11.92 -35.54 10.51
CA TRP A 4 11.35 -34.74 9.43
C TRP A 4 10.18 -33.85 9.89
N TYR A 5 9.59 -34.12 11.06
CA TYR A 5 8.49 -33.31 11.60
C TYR A 5 8.94 -31.91 12.07
N ARG A 6 10.25 -31.71 12.30
CA ARG A 6 10.80 -30.44 12.81
C ARG A 6 11.03 -29.38 11.72
N TYR A 7 11.07 -29.77 10.44
CA TYR A 7 11.38 -28.88 9.33
C TYR A 7 10.16 -28.20 8.69
N VAL A 8 8.96 -28.72 8.93
CA VAL A 8 7.73 -28.18 8.29
C VAL A 8 7.19 -26.93 8.99
N THR A 9 7.64 -26.66 10.22
CA THR A 9 7.13 -25.53 11.04
C THR A 9 7.92 -24.23 10.84
N GLN A 10 9.16 -24.28 10.33
CA GLN A 10 10.01 -23.09 10.20
C GLN A 10 9.78 -22.31 8.88
N ARG A 11 9.11 -22.89 7.87
CA ARG A 11 8.90 -22.29 6.53
C ARG A 11 7.56 -21.59 6.32
N GLY A 12 6.67 -21.62 7.32
CA GLY A 12 5.34 -20.99 7.23
C GLY A 12 5.25 -19.57 7.79
N LEU A 13 6.26 -19.11 8.53
CA LEU A 13 6.21 -17.86 9.31
C LEU A 13 6.98 -16.67 8.69
N GLN A 14 7.65 -16.86 7.54
CA GLN A 14 8.54 -15.82 6.98
C GLN A 14 8.09 -15.22 5.63
N MET A 15 7.01 -15.73 5.00
CA MET A 15 6.59 -15.29 3.66
C MET A 15 5.55 -14.16 3.63
N THR A 16 4.98 -13.76 4.77
CA THR A 16 3.98 -12.69 4.83
C THR A 16 4.62 -11.32 5.07
N ASP A 17 5.60 -11.25 5.97
CA ASP A 17 6.21 -9.99 6.40
C ASP A 17 6.87 -9.19 5.25
N GLU A 18 7.55 -9.87 4.33
CA GLU A 18 8.19 -9.21 3.18
C GLU A 18 7.19 -8.65 2.16
N ARG A 19 6.07 -9.36 1.94
CA ARG A 19 5.00 -8.87 1.04
C ARG A 19 4.24 -7.72 1.68
N ASP A 20 3.96 -7.82 2.97
CA ASP A 20 3.26 -6.77 3.71
C ASP A 20 4.11 -5.51 3.76
N LYS A 21 5.42 -5.63 4.00
CA LYS A 21 6.37 -4.51 3.94
C LYS A 21 6.47 -3.90 2.53
N ALA A 22 6.64 -4.72 1.48
CA ALA A 22 6.74 -4.21 0.11
C ALA A 22 5.44 -3.51 -0.34
N SER A 23 4.29 -4.01 0.11
CA SER A 23 2.99 -3.38 -0.14
C SER A 23 2.86 -2.04 0.60
N ASN A 24 3.39 -1.96 1.83
CA ASN A 24 3.39 -0.73 2.60
C ASN A 24 4.32 0.34 2.02
N ASP A 25 5.53 -0.05 1.58
CA ASP A 25 6.46 0.84 0.88
C ASP A 25 5.87 1.36 -0.44
N ALA A 26 5.16 0.50 -1.18
CA ALA A 26 4.46 0.90 -2.40
C ALA A 26 3.32 1.90 -2.12
N ASN A 27 2.57 1.70 -1.04
CA ASN A 27 1.51 2.62 -0.62
C ASN A 27 2.08 3.99 -0.23
N ASP A 28 3.15 4.04 0.56
CA ASP A 28 3.82 5.28 0.97
C ASP A 28 4.31 6.08 -0.25
N PHE A 29 4.93 5.40 -1.23
CA PHE A 29 5.34 6.04 -2.48
C PHE A 29 4.17 6.66 -3.24
N VAL A 30 3.05 5.93 -3.37
CA VAL A 30 1.85 6.42 -4.07
C VAL A 30 1.22 7.60 -3.34
N VAL A 31 1.13 7.56 -2.01
CA VAL A 31 0.61 8.65 -1.18
C VAL A 31 1.44 9.92 -1.38
N ARG A 32 2.78 9.84 -1.24
CA ARG A 32 3.68 11.00 -1.43
C ARG A 32 3.58 11.57 -2.82
N ARG A 33 3.50 10.71 -3.83
CA ARG A 33 3.34 11.13 -5.22
C ARG A 33 2.02 11.87 -5.42
N LEU A 34 0.93 11.36 -4.84
CA LEU A 34 -0.41 11.93 -5.00
C LEU A 34 -0.50 13.32 -4.36
N VAL A 35 0.05 13.48 -3.15
CA VAL A 35 0.18 14.78 -2.47
C VAL A 35 0.97 15.77 -3.34
N LYS A 36 2.11 15.34 -3.88
CA LYS A 36 2.98 16.21 -4.69
C LYS A 36 2.33 16.64 -6.02
N GLU A 37 1.69 15.72 -6.73
CA GLU A 37 1.13 16.01 -8.06
C GLU A 37 -0.19 16.78 -7.98
N THR A 38 -1.02 16.48 -6.97
CA THR A 38 -2.38 17.03 -6.91
C THR A 38 -2.48 18.18 -5.91
N GLY A 39 -1.69 18.19 -4.85
CA GLY A 39 -1.71 19.20 -3.79
C GLY A 39 -2.78 18.98 -2.72
N ILE A 40 -3.38 17.80 -2.66
CA ILE A 40 -4.24 17.38 -1.54
C ILE A 40 -3.41 17.11 -0.27
N THR A 41 -4.06 17.05 0.89
CA THR A 41 -3.37 16.70 2.14
C THR A 41 -2.98 15.23 2.18
N GLU A 42 -1.97 14.88 2.98
CA GLU A 42 -1.52 13.49 3.15
C GLU A 42 -2.64 12.59 3.68
N GLY A 43 -3.49 13.08 4.60
CA GLY A 43 -4.65 12.34 5.09
C GLY A 43 -5.62 11.97 3.96
N GLN A 44 -5.95 12.92 3.09
CA GLN A 44 -6.82 12.67 1.93
C GLN A 44 -6.18 11.68 0.94
N ALA A 45 -4.87 11.74 0.76
CA ALA A 45 -4.15 10.81 -0.11
C ALA A 45 -4.15 9.38 0.47
N ILE A 46 -3.96 9.22 1.79
CA ILE A 46 -4.04 7.92 2.47
C ILE A 46 -5.44 7.32 2.31
N GLU A 47 -6.50 8.12 2.52
CA GLU A 47 -7.88 7.66 2.35
C GLU A 47 -8.17 7.20 0.91
N LEU A 48 -7.73 7.98 -0.08
CA LEU A 48 -7.89 7.63 -1.49
C LEU A 48 -7.15 6.33 -1.86
N VAL A 49 -5.90 6.18 -1.42
CA VAL A 49 -5.11 4.97 -1.67
C VAL A 49 -5.72 3.76 -0.95
N GLY A 50 -6.23 3.94 0.27
CA GLY A 50 -6.93 2.88 1.00
C GLY A 50 -8.23 2.44 0.32
N PHE A 51 -8.96 3.38 -0.30
CA PHE A 51 -10.24 3.10 -0.96
C PHE A 51 -10.09 2.51 -2.37
N LEU A 52 -9.18 3.04 -3.19
CA LEU A 52 -9.03 2.66 -4.61
C LEU A 52 -7.88 1.67 -4.85
N GLY A 53 -7.00 1.51 -3.87
CA GLY A 53 -5.74 0.77 -3.99
C GLY A 53 -4.63 1.59 -4.67
N PRO A 54 -3.36 1.22 -4.43
CA PRO A 54 -2.20 1.95 -4.94
C PRO A 54 -1.99 1.80 -6.45
N HIS A 55 -2.61 0.81 -7.09
CA HIS A 55 -2.35 0.47 -8.49
C HIS A 55 -3.17 1.28 -9.50
N ASN A 56 -4.20 2.02 -9.05
CA ASN A 56 -5.14 2.75 -9.91
C ASN A 56 -4.83 4.25 -10.00
N TRP A 57 -3.65 4.59 -10.53
CA TRP A 57 -3.15 5.97 -10.55
C TRP A 57 -4.08 6.99 -11.21
N SER A 58 -4.67 6.64 -12.36
CA SER A 58 -5.59 7.52 -13.09
C SER A 58 -6.83 7.88 -12.27
N SER A 59 -7.40 6.91 -11.55
CA SER A 59 -8.53 7.13 -10.65
C SER A 59 -8.12 7.97 -9.44
N LEU A 60 -6.95 7.69 -8.84
CA LEU A 60 -6.44 8.45 -7.69
C LEU A 60 -6.28 9.94 -8.03
N VAL A 61 -5.66 10.25 -9.17
CA VAL A 61 -5.45 11.64 -9.61
C VAL A 61 -6.76 12.35 -9.92
N ARG A 62 -7.73 11.65 -10.54
CA ARG A 62 -9.05 12.21 -10.82
C ARG A 62 -9.77 12.59 -9.53
N GLU A 63 -9.86 11.67 -8.59
CA GLU A 63 -10.58 11.91 -7.33
C GLU A 63 -9.87 12.97 -6.48
N ALA A 64 -8.54 12.96 -6.46
CA ALA A 64 -7.74 13.99 -5.79
C ALA A 64 -8.03 15.40 -6.32
N HIS A 65 -8.16 15.57 -7.64
CA HIS A 65 -8.56 16.86 -8.22
C HIS A 65 -10.00 17.26 -7.88
N LEU A 66 -10.91 16.29 -7.68
CA LEU A 66 -12.27 16.57 -7.22
C LEU A 66 -12.28 17.03 -5.76
N LEU A 67 -11.41 16.47 -4.92
CA LEU A 67 -11.25 16.84 -3.51
C LEU A 67 -10.60 18.22 -3.32
N LYS A 68 -9.73 18.64 -4.25
CA LYS A 68 -9.03 19.94 -4.22
C LYS A 68 -9.91 21.14 -4.60
N LYS A 69 -11.24 20.99 -4.72
CA LYS A 69 -12.10 22.13 -5.08
C LYS A 69 -11.83 23.36 -4.18
N PRO A 70 -11.89 24.56 -4.78
CA PRO A 70 -11.20 25.79 -4.32
C PRO A 70 -11.58 26.26 -2.92
#